data_AF-A0A967WQ58-F1
#
_entry.id   AF-A0A967WQ58-F1
#
_cell.length_a   1.000
_cell.length_b   1.000
_cell.length_c   1.000
_cell.angle_alpha   90.00
_cell.angle_beta   90.00
_cell.angle_gamma   90.00
#
_symmetry.space_group_name_H-M   'P 1'
#
loop_
_entity.id
_entity.type
_entity.pdbx_description
1 polymer ?
#
loop_
_entity_poly.entity_id
_entity_poly.type
_entity_poly.pdbx_seq_one_letter_code
_entity_poly.pdbx_strand_id
1 'polypeptide(L)'
;MLATITLALFAVLLGAAILLAGYRFFLVMLPIWGFFGGLWLGAYAVTLILGTGFLATTTGLVVGFVVGIIGAVLSYLFYMVGVVII
;
A
#
# COMPACT_ATOMS: atom_id res chain seq x y z
N MET A 1 0.56 -26.65 -24.62
CA MET A 1 1.02 -27.53 -23.52
C MET A 1 2.20 -26.94 -22.77
N LEU A 2 3.30 -26.55 -23.44
CA LEU A 2 4.47 -25.94 -22.77
C LEU A 2 4.10 -24.71 -21.91
N ALA A 3 3.33 -23.76 -22.47
CA ALA A 3 2.89 -22.55 -21.76
C ALA A 3 2.11 -22.84 -20.47
N THR A 4 1.30 -23.90 -20.46
CA THR A 4 0.51 -24.30 -19.29
C THR A 4 1.41 -24.86 -18.19
N ILE A 5 2.42 -25.65 -18.58
CA ILE A 5 3.40 -26.24 -17.65
C ILE A 5 4.26 -25.13 -17.03
N THR A 6 4.73 -24.16 -17.82
CA THR A 6 5.49 -23.02 -17.28
C THR A 6 4.64 -22.16 -16.34
N LEU A 7 3.37 -21.91 -16.68
CA LEU A 7 2.47 -21.16 -15.80
C LEU A 7 2.23 -21.89 -14.48
N ALA A 8 2.01 -23.20 -14.52
CA ALA A 8 1.81 -24.03 -13.33
C ALA A 8 3.06 -24.04 -12.44
N LEU A 9 4.26 -24.20 -13.03
CA LEU A 9 5.52 -24.12 -12.30
C LEU A 9 5.73 -22.75 -11.65
N PHE A 10 5.44 -21.67 -12.37
CA PHE A 10 5.52 -20.32 -11.81
C PHE A 10 4.56 -20.12 -10.64
N ALA A 11 3.31 -20.56 -10.78
CA ALA A 11 2.30 -20.46 -9.73
C ALA A 11 2.72 -21.22 -8.45
N VAL A 12 3.28 -22.43 -8.60
CA VAL A 12 3.80 -23.21 -7.47
C VAL A 12 4.97 -22.52 -6.80
N LEU A 13 5.93 -22.00 -7.56
CA LEU A 13 7.09 -21.30 -7.02
C LEU A 13 6.69 -19.99 -6.31
N LEU A 14 5.79 -19.21 -6.92
CA LEU A 14 5.26 -17.99 -6.32
C LEU A 14 4.49 -18.31 -5.03
N GLY A 15 3.63 -19.34 -5.06
CA GLY A 15 2.88 -19.80 -3.90
C GLY A 15 3.79 -20.25 -2.77
N ALA A 16 4.83 -21.03 -3.06
CA ALA A 16 5.82 -21.46 -2.08
C ALA A 16 6.63 -20.28 -1.51
N ALA A 17 7.02 -19.32 -2.35
CA ALA A 17 7.71 -18.12 -1.91
C ALA A 17 6.85 -17.29 -0.95
N ILE A 18 5.56 -17.09 -1.27
CA ILE A 18 4.62 -16.34 -0.43
C ILE A 18 4.29 -17.12 0.85
N LEU A 19 4.18 -18.46 0.80
CA LEU A 19 3.98 -19.29 1.98
C LEU A 19 5.08 -19.07 3.03
N LEU A 20 6.34 -19.01 2.58
CA LEU A 20 7.50 -18.88 3.47
C LEU A 20 7.82 -17.43 3.83
N ALA A 21 7.59 -16.49 2.93
CA ALA A 21 7.92 -15.08 3.10
C ALA A 21 6.72 -14.18 3.42
N GLY A 22 5.52 -14.73 3.54
CA GLY A 22 4.26 -13.97 3.63
C GLY A 22 4.23 -12.97 4.76
N TYR A 23 4.74 -13.34 5.93
CA TYR A 23 4.88 -12.43 7.07
C TYR A 23 5.77 -11.21 6.75
N ARG A 24 6.95 -11.46 6.20
CA ARG A 24 7.91 -10.40 5.83
C ARG A 24 7.36 -9.52 4.70
N PHE A 25 6.67 -10.15 3.74
CA PHE A 25 6.03 -9.45 2.63
C PHE A 25 4.91 -8.54 3.13
N PHE A 26 4.06 -9.03 4.04
CA PHE A 26 2.96 -8.26 4.61
C PHE A 26 3.44 -7.05 5.40
N LEU A 27 4.51 -7.19 6.19
CA LEU A 27 5.12 -6.08 6.93
C LEU A 27 5.62 -4.95 6.03
N VAL A 28 6.12 -5.26 4.83
CA VAL A 28 6.55 -4.25 3.85
C VAL A 28 5.36 -3.69 3.07
N MET A 29 4.37 -4.53 2.76
CA MET A 29 3.22 -4.15 1.96
C MET A 29 2.25 -3.21 2.71
N LEU A 30 2.12 -3.36 4.03
CA LEU A 30 1.31 -2.51 4.89
C LEU A 30 1.61 -1.00 4.77
N PRO A 31 2.87 -0.53 4.98
CA PRO A 31 3.18 0.90 4.88
C PRO A 31 3.07 1.41 3.45
N ILE A 32 3.27 0.58 2.43
CA ILE A 32 3.08 0.96 1.03
C ILE A 32 1.60 1.27 0.76
N TRP A 33 0.69 0.40 1.20
CA TRP A 33 -0.75 0.67 1.07
C TRP A 33 -1.21 1.83 1.95
N GLY A 34 -0.67 1.93 3.17
CA GLY A 34 -0.92 3.08 4.05
C GLY A 34 -0.48 4.40 3.41
N PHE A 35 0.65 4.39 2.70
CA PHE A 35 1.14 5.54 1.94
C PHE A 35 0.19 5.94 0.82
N PHE A 36 -0.20 5.00 -0.05
CA PHE A 36 -1.10 5.31 -1.17
C PHE A 36 -2.49 5.73 -0.69
N GLY A 37 -3.01 5.10 0.37
CA GLY A 37 -4.27 5.50 1.00
C GLY A 37 -4.21 6.93 1.55
N GLY A 38 -3.14 7.26 2.29
CA GLY A 38 -2.94 8.62 2.80
C GLY A 38 -2.68 9.65 1.70
N LEU A 39 -1.94 9.28 0.65
CA LEU A 39 -1.68 10.16 -0.50
C LEU A 39 -2.96 10.49 -1.25
N TRP A 40 -3.79 9.49 -1.53
CA TRP A 40 -5.09 9.70 -2.16
C TRP A 40 -5.97 10.62 -1.31
N LEU A 41 -6.07 10.35 -0.01
CA LEU A 41 -6.92 11.10 0.91
C LEU A 41 -6.45 12.57 1.04
N GLY A 42 -5.15 12.80 1.23
CA GLY A 42 -4.57 14.14 1.35
C GLY A 42 -4.68 14.95 0.05
N ALA A 43 -4.32 14.35 -1.08
CA ALA A 43 -4.40 15.04 -2.37
C ALA A 43 -5.86 15.31 -2.77
N TYR A 44 -6.78 14.36 -2.54
CA TYR A 44 -8.20 14.53 -2.81
C TYR A 44 -8.84 15.61 -1.93
N ALA A 45 -8.48 15.69 -0.64
CA ALA A 45 -8.93 16.77 0.23
C ALA A 45 -8.56 18.15 -0.32
N VAL A 46 -7.34 18.31 -0.87
CA VAL A 46 -6.93 19.57 -1.52
C VAL A 46 -7.76 19.87 -2.76
N THR A 47 -8.13 18.85 -3.55
CA THR A 47 -9.02 19.06 -4.70
C THR A 47 -10.39 19.60 -4.30
N LEU A 48 -10.96 19.07 -3.21
CA LEU A 48 -12.26 19.51 -2.69
C LEU A 48 -12.21 20.94 -2.15
N ILE A 49 -11.11 21.33 -1.52
CA ILE A 49 -10.94 22.65 -0.90
C ILE A 49 -10.66 23.73 -1.95
N LEU A 50 -9.78 23.43 -2.93
CA LEU A 50 -9.30 24.40 -3.91
C LEU A 50 -10.06 24.36 -5.24
N GLY A 51 -10.93 23.35 -5.45
CA GLY A 51 -11.65 23.15 -6.71
C GLY A 51 -10.75 22.80 -7.90
N THR A 52 -9.55 22.28 -7.64
CA THR A 52 -8.55 21.91 -8.66
C THR A 52 -8.57 20.42 -8.98
N GLY A 53 -7.91 20.01 -10.08
CA GLY A 53 -7.74 18.60 -10.42
C GLY A 53 -6.86 17.79 -9.43
N PHE A 54 -7.04 16.47 -9.41
CA PHE A 54 -6.24 15.55 -8.59
C PHE A 54 -4.77 15.55 -8.99
N LEU A 55 -3.88 15.74 -8.01
CA LEU A 55 -2.43 15.89 -8.22
C LEU A 55 -2.04 17.00 -9.21
N ALA A 56 -2.92 17.97 -9.45
CA ALA A 56 -2.68 19.06 -10.41
C ALA A 56 -1.88 20.23 -9.82
N THR A 57 -1.71 20.28 -8.49
CA THR A 57 -1.06 21.38 -7.80
C THR A 57 0.05 20.89 -6.89
N THR A 58 1.08 21.73 -6.71
CA THR A 58 2.17 21.46 -5.75
C THR A 58 1.64 21.28 -4.34
N THR A 59 0.63 22.06 -3.94
CA THR A 59 -0.04 21.93 -2.64
C THR A 59 -0.69 20.56 -2.48
N GLY A 60 -1.42 20.07 -3.49
CA GLY A 60 -2.04 18.75 -3.47
C GLY A 60 -1.02 17.62 -3.36
N LEU A 61 0.11 17.75 -4.05
CA LEU A 61 1.23 16.81 -3.94
C LEU A 61 1.85 16.82 -2.54
N VAL A 62 2.22 18.00 -2.02
CA VAL A 62 2.86 18.12 -0.70
C VAL A 62 1.94 17.58 0.40
N VAL A 63 0.67 17.99 0.42
CA VAL A 63 -0.31 17.51 1.40
C VAL A 63 -0.53 16.00 1.25
N GLY A 64 -0.68 15.50 0.02
CA GLY A 64 -0.77 14.06 -0.26
C GLY A 64 0.43 13.29 0.27
N PHE A 65 1.66 13.75 0.01
CA PHE A 65 2.88 13.09 0.52
C PHE A 65 2.95 13.09 2.05
N VAL A 66 2.62 14.21 2.71
CA VAL A 66 2.61 14.29 4.18
C VAL A 66 1.58 13.33 4.77
N VAL A 67 0.35 13.34 4.27
CA VAL A 67 -0.72 12.44 4.74
C VAL A 67 -0.40 10.98 4.40
N GLY A 68 0.24 10.73 3.26
CA GLY A 68 0.76 9.42 2.86
C GLY A 68 1.80 8.89 3.85
N ILE A 69 2.82 9.70 4.20
CA ILE A 69 3.83 9.29 5.19
C ILE A 69 3.17 9.00 6.54
N ILE A 70 2.22 9.83 6.97
CA ILE A 70 1.45 9.57 8.20
C ILE A 70 0.70 8.24 8.10
N GLY A 71 -0.01 7.97 7.00
CA GLY A 71 -0.70 6.71 6.76
C GLY A 71 0.23 5.50 6.74
N ALA A 72 1.43 5.65 6.18
CA ALA A 72 2.46 4.62 6.17
C ALA A 72 2.94 4.28 7.59
N VAL A 73 3.19 5.29 8.42
CA VAL A 73 3.61 5.10 9.82
C VAL A 73 2.46 4.50 10.65
N LEU A 74 1.23 5.00 10.48
CA LEU A 74 0.06 4.49 11.18
C LEU A 74 -0.27 3.03 10.80
N SER A 75 0.11 2.57 9.61
CA SER A 75 -0.07 1.17 9.21
C SER A 75 0.58 0.17 10.19
N TYR A 76 1.71 0.54 10.80
CA TYR A 76 2.37 -0.28 11.82
C TYR A 76 1.58 -0.35 13.13
N LEU A 77 0.84 0.72 13.49
CA LEU A 77 -0.06 0.67 14.64
C LEU A 77 -1.18 -0.35 14.43
N PHE A 78 -1.80 -0.35 13.25
CA PHE A 78 -2.84 -1.33 12.90
C PHE A 78 -2.30 -2.76 12.92
N TYR A 79 -1.06 -2.97 12.47
CA TYR A 79 -0.39 -4.26 12.61
C TYR A 79 -0.23 -4.67 14.07
N MET A 80 0.28 -3.80 14.94
CA MET A 80 0.43 -4.10 16.37
C MET A 80 -0.90 -4.41 17.04
N VAL A 81 -1.97 -3.67 16.72
CA VAL A 81 -3.32 -3.97 17.21
C VAL A 81 -3.77 -5.36 16.75
N GLY A 82 -3.55 -5.71 15.49
CA GLY A 82 -3.87 -7.04 14.97
C GLY A 82 -3.14 -8.16 15.70
N VAL A 83 -1.86 -7.96 16.03
CA VAL A 83 -1.07 -8.93 16.81
C VAL A 83 -1.57 -9.06 18.25
N VAL A 84 -2.02 -7.97 18.88
CA VAL A 84 -2.49 -7.98 20.28
C VAL A 84 -3.88 -8.63 20.41
N ILE A 85 -4.72 -8.54 19.39
CA ILE A 85 -6.09 -9.08 19.40
C ILE A 85 -6.13 -10.60 19.15
N ILE A 86 -5.11 -11.15 18.48
CA ILE A 86 -4.97 -12.59 18.19
C ILE A 86 -4.30 -13.33 19.35
#